data_AF-A0A969EY40-F1
#
_entry.id   AF-A0A969EY40-F1
#
_cell.length_a   1.000
_cell.length_b   1.000
_cell.length_c   1.000
_cell.angle_alpha   90.00
_cell.angle_beta   90.00
_cell.angle_gamma   90.00
#
_symmetry.space_group_name_H-M   'P 1'
#
loop_
_entity.id
_entity.type
_entity.pdbx_description
1 polymer ?
#
loop_
_entity_poly.entity_id
_entity_poly.type
_entity_poly.pdbx_seq_one_letter_code
_entity_poly.pdbx_strand_id
1 'polypeptide(L)'
;MPRSLIMGRSHPMPIIPSCRLRGDFRAQPNNPQRLYQVRGASHGLYISLRPIQGQADQIQIVHYLSPGKFVRSQAKCSTSMVAKLAPIQTQLDAKNWAAADRETRRIFDPQSVDMRSQDLTRPTPEMIRAIDQAWLEASEGRFGLTVQLRVWKIAQNRHPKDQDKAIDTLRDWVGWKLTQPRKEPDVISSDWRNESELNYALRAPVGHLPWVGVSDAAVQDVAIPDDGQSCGSCTIDAMALRSSRFYLHIPGHFARIEAALKSP
;
A
#
# COMPACT_ATOMS: atom_id res chain seq x y z
N MET A 1 -8.02 43.59 -32.38
CA MET A 1 -8.55 42.87 -31.20
C MET A 1 -7.55 41.79 -30.81
N PRO A 2 -6.88 41.89 -29.65
CA PRO A 2 -5.95 40.86 -29.21
C PRO A 2 -6.71 39.76 -28.46
N ARG A 3 -6.51 38.49 -28.83
CA ARG A 3 -7.05 37.35 -28.09
C ARG A 3 -6.15 37.04 -26.90
N SER A 4 -6.80 37.00 -25.74
CA SER A 4 -6.24 36.85 -24.40
C SER A 4 -5.49 35.54 -24.20
N LEU A 5 -4.38 35.63 -23.44
CA LEU A 5 -3.74 34.54 -22.71
C LEU A 5 -4.76 33.78 -21.86
N ILE A 6 -4.65 32.46 -21.84
CA ILE A 6 -5.09 31.63 -20.71
C ILE A 6 -3.86 30.87 -20.21
N MET A 7 -3.22 31.40 -19.17
CA MET A 7 -2.25 30.66 -18.36
C MET A 7 -3.02 29.58 -17.60
N GLY A 8 -2.75 28.31 -17.93
CA GLY A 8 -3.15 27.19 -17.09
C GLY A 8 -2.39 27.24 -15.76
N ARG A 9 -3.13 27.30 -14.65
CA ARG A 9 -2.57 27.18 -13.30
C ARG A 9 -2.02 25.77 -13.09
N SER A 10 -0.70 25.61 -13.17
CA SER A 10 0.01 24.43 -12.68
C SER A 10 -0.15 24.36 -11.15
N HIS A 11 -0.90 23.37 -10.68
CA HIS A 11 -0.99 23.08 -9.25
C HIS A 11 0.35 22.49 -8.77
N PRO A 12 0.90 22.91 -7.63
CA PRO A 12 2.11 22.31 -7.08
C PRO A 12 1.81 20.89 -6.59
N MET A 13 2.59 19.92 -7.09
CA MET A 13 2.51 18.52 -6.64
C MET A 13 3.00 18.37 -5.18
N PRO A 14 2.44 17.43 -4.39
CA PRO A 14 2.94 17.15 -3.05
C PRO A 14 4.34 16.52 -3.13
N ILE A 15 5.21 16.95 -2.21
CA ILE A 15 6.58 16.48 -2.05
C ILE A 15 6.54 15.24 -1.14
N ILE A 16 6.95 14.10 -1.67
CA ILE A 16 7.22 12.88 -0.89
C ILE A 16 8.57 12.35 -1.32
N PRO A 17 9.47 11.99 -0.39
CA PRO A 17 10.81 11.54 -0.72
C PRO A 17 10.75 10.08 -1.20
N SER A 18 10.06 9.85 -2.30
CA SER A 18 10.22 8.62 -3.06
C SER A 18 11.55 8.73 -3.81
N CYS A 19 12.36 7.67 -3.77
CA CYS A 19 13.62 7.54 -4.50
C CYS A 19 13.39 7.47 -6.03
N ARG A 20 12.70 8.45 -6.58
CA ARG A 20 12.73 8.86 -7.98
C ARG A 20 13.28 10.27 -8.02
N LEU A 21 14.58 10.34 -8.25
CA LEU A 21 15.17 11.54 -8.80
C LEU A 21 14.66 11.69 -10.23
N ARG A 22 13.49 12.34 -10.42
CA ARG A 22 13.07 12.84 -11.74
C ARG A 22 13.67 14.23 -11.94
N GLY A 23 14.67 14.28 -12.80
CA GLY A 23 15.37 15.47 -13.26
C GLY A 23 16.38 15.04 -14.33
N ASP A 24 16.70 15.91 -15.27
CA ASP A 24 17.80 15.66 -16.22
C ASP A 24 19.14 15.71 -15.47
N PHE A 25 19.52 14.62 -14.81
CA PHE A 25 20.83 14.49 -14.18
C PHE A 25 21.88 14.27 -15.27
N ARG A 26 22.88 15.15 -15.35
CA ARG A 26 24.09 14.87 -16.14
C ARG A 26 24.95 13.86 -15.37
N ALA A 27 24.74 12.57 -15.61
CA ALA A 27 25.55 11.49 -15.03
C ALA A 27 26.40 10.80 -16.11
N GLN A 28 27.63 10.42 -15.77
CA GLN A 28 28.33 9.32 -16.43
C GLN A 28 28.01 8.05 -15.63
N PRO A 29 27.63 6.92 -16.26
CA PRO A 29 27.40 5.68 -15.54
C PRO A 29 28.67 5.28 -14.74
N ASN A 30 28.49 4.76 -13.53
CA ASN A 30 29.54 4.11 -12.70
C ASN A 30 30.61 5.00 -12.03
N ASN A 31 30.33 6.27 -11.70
CA ASN A 31 31.23 7.06 -10.84
C ASN A 31 30.66 7.29 -9.42
N PRO A 32 31.10 6.52 -8.41
CA PRO A 32 30.57 6.54 -7.05
C PRO A 32 30.91 7.80 -6.22
N GLN A 33 31.68 8.74 -6.77
CA GLN A 33 32.18 9.91 -6.04
C GLN A 33 31.58 11.25 -6.52
N ARG A 34 30.64 11.26 -7.47
CA ARG A 34 30.09 12.52 -8.00
C ARG A 34 28.90 13.08 -7.22
N LEU A 35 28.85 14.41 -7.21
CA LEU A 35 27.76 15.26 -6.74
C LEU A 35 26.85 15.61 -7.93
N TYR A 36 25.56 15.29 -7.82
CA TYR A 36 24.54 15.52 -8.84
C TYR A 36 23.77 16.80 -8.53
N GLN A 37 23.87 17.82 -9.39
CA GLN A 37 23.18 19.10 -9.20
C GLN A 37 21.70 19.00 -9.60
N VAL A 38 20.80 19.54 -8.77
CA VAL A 38 19.39 19.72 -9.11
C VAL A 38 19.20 21.02 -9.89
N ARG A 39 18.65 20.94 -11.11
CA ARG A 39 18.32 22.12 -11.92
C ARG A 39 17.31 23.02 -11.20
N GLY A 40 17.58 24.33 -11.17
CA GLY A 40 16.69 25.34 -10.57
C GLY A 40 16.99 25.70 -9.11
N ALA A 41 17.96 25.06 -8.47
CA ALA A 41 18.38 25.44 -7.12
C ALA A 41 19.22 26.73 -7.15
N SER A 42 18.70 27.81 -6.58
CA SER A 42 19.38 29.12 -6.48
C SER A 42 20.70 29.08 -5.71
N HIS A 43 20.89 28.08 -4.84
CA HIS A 43 22.09 27.92 -4.00
C HIS A 43 22.81 26.57 -4.19
N GLY A 44 22.53 25.84 -5.28
CA GLY A 44 23.23 24.59 -5.58
C GLY A 44 22.88 23.45 -4.62
N LEU A 45 21.79 22.74 -4.92
CA LEU A 45 21.45 21.48 -4.27
C LEU A 45 22.19 20.34 -4.99
N TYR A 46 22.99 19.57 -4.26
CA TYR A 46 23.76 18.45 -4.81
C TYR A 46 23.48 17.14 -4.07
N ILE A 47 23.40 16.03 -4.81
CA ILE A 47 23.16 14.70 -4.27
C ILE A 47 24.38 13.83 -4.52
N SER A 48 24.90 13.12 -3.52
CA SER A 48 25.95 12.12 -3.72
C SER A 48 25.37 10.72 -3.49
N LEU A 49 25.57 9.83 -4.47
CA LEU A 49 25.25 8.42 -4.36
C LEU A 49 26.56 7.66 -4.13
N ARG A 50 26.85 7.27 -2.89
CA ARG A 50 28.00 6.39 -2.59
C ARG A 50 27.51 4.94 -2.56
N PRO A 51 27.91 4.07 -3.50
CA PRO A 51 27.82 2.63 -3.29
C PRO A 51 28.97 2.23 -2.35
N ILE A 52 28.63 1.87 -1.11
CA ILE A 52 29.56 1.15 -0.23
C ILE A 52 29.32 -0.32 -0.53
N GLN A 53 29.96 -0.84 -1.60
CA GLN A 53 29.88 -2.24 -2.06
C GLN A 53 28.50 -2.91 -1.89
N GLY A 54 27.62 -2.74 -2.88
CA GLY A 54 26.25 -3.26 -2.87
C GLY A 54 25.24 -2.23 -3.39
N GLN A 55 23.95 -2.58 -3.39
CA GLN A 55 22.86 -1.65 -3.66
C GLN A 55 22.97 -0.43 -2.72
N ALA A 56 22.79 0.78 -3.25
CA ALA A 56 23.00 2.02 -2.51
C ALA A 56 21.88 2.27 -1.47
N ASP A 57 22.13 1.92 -0.21
CA ASP A 57 21.15 2.05 0.89
C ASP A 57 21.13 3.44 1.57
N GLN A 58 22.04 4.34 1.18
CA GLN A 58 22.17 5.68 1.75
C GLN A 58 22.41 6.73 0.67
N ILE A 59 21.64 7.81 0.73
CA ILE A 59 21.82 9.02 -0.08
C ILE A 59 22.31 10.12 0.85
N GLN A 60 23.36 10.84 0.43
CA GLN A 60 23.76 12.08 1.10
C GLN A 60 23.31 13.27 0.27
N ILE A 61 22.46 14.11 0.83
CA ILE A 61 22.09 15.40 0.27
C ILE A 61 23.05 16.44 0.86
N VAL A 62 23.72 17.20 0.01
CA VAL A 62 24.65 18.25 0.41
C VAL A 62 24.06 19.60 0.00
N HIS A 63 23.71 20.41 0.99
CA HIS A 63 23.25 21.78 0.81
C HIS A 63 24.46 22.71 0.94
N TYR A 64 24.84 23.40 -0.14
CA TYR A 64 25.87 24.43 -0.06
C TYR A 64 25.24 25.76 0.35
N LEU A 65 25.77 26.38 1.40
CA LEU A 65 25.30 27.67 1.92
C LEU A 65 26.18 28.82 1.40
N SER A 66 27.49 28.57 1.29
CA SER A 66 28.48 29.48 0.72
C SER A 66 29.72 28.67 0.29
N PRO A 67 30.70 29.25 -0.43
CA PRO A 67 31.98 28.59 -0.67
C PRO A 67 32.59 28.10 0.66
N GLY A 68 32.87 26.80 0.76
CA GLY A 68 33.41 26.16 1.96
C GLY A 68 32.40 25.85 3.08
N LYS A 69 31.15 26.34 3.03
CA LYS A 69 30.09 25.98 4.00
C LYS A 69 29.02 25.11 3.36
N PHE A 70 28.84 23.91 3.90
CA PHE A 70 27.80 22.99 3.48
C PHE A 70 27.17 22.27 4.67
N VAL A 71 25.90 21.89 4.52
CA VAL A 71 25.17 21.02 5.43
C VAL A 71 24.95 19.69 4.72
N ARG A 72 25.20 18.58 5.43
CA ARG A 72 24.91 17.24 4.92
C ARG A 72 23.69 16.70 5.64
N SER A 73 22.69 16.27 4.89
CA SER A 73 21.62 15.43 5.38
C SER A 73 21.77 14.04 4.79
N GLN A 74 21.52 13.03 5.63
CA GLN A 74 21.50 11.64 5.21
C GLN A 74 20.05 11.23 5.02
N ALA A 75 19.73 10.71 3.85
CA ALA A 75 18.47 10.03 3.60
C ALA A 75 18.76 8.53 3.49
N LYS A 76 18.14 7.72 4.36
CA LYS A 76 18.18 6.27 4.26
C LYS A 76 17.21 5.85 3.15
N CYS A 77 17.73 5.47 1.99
CA CYS A 77 16.91 4.93 0.91
C CYS A 77 17.00 3.41 0.99
N SER A 78 15.97 2.75 1.53
CA SER A 78 15.96 1.28 1.54
C SER A 78 15.69 0.78 0.12
N THR A 79 16.71 0.21 -0.52
CA THR A 79 16.60 -0.38 -1.87
C THR A 79 15.55 -1.50 -1.91
N SER A 80 15.46 -2.28 -0.83
CA SER A 80 14.40 -3.28 -0.61
C SER A 80 13.00 -2.67 -0.55
N MET A 81 12.84 -1.49 0.09
CA MET A 81 11.56 -0.79 0.12
C MET A 81 11.15 -0.31 -1.27
N VAL A 82 12.08 0.29 -2.02
CA VAL A 82 11.82 0.73 -3.40
C VAL A 82 11.41 -0.45 -4.28
N ALA A 83 12.13 -1.58 -4.17
CA ALA A 83 11.82 -2.79 -4.93
C ALA A 83 10.43 -3.36 -4.62
N LYS A 84 10.00 -3.34 -3.35
CA LYS A 84 8.67 -3.81 -2.93
C LYS A 84 7.54 -2.84 -3.28
N LEU A 85 7.79 -1.53 -3.26
CA LEU A 85 6.77 -0.51 -3.56
C LEU A 85 6.54 -0.32 -5.08
N ALA A 86 7.59 -0.51 -5.90
CA ALA A 86 7.53 -0.26 -7.33
C ALA A 86 6.41 -1.03 -8.08
N PRO A 87 6.12 -2.30 -7.79
CA PRO A 87 4.98 -3.02 -8.38
C PRO A 87 3.65 -2.34 -8.06
N ILE A 88 3.40 -1.97 -6.79
CA ILE A 88 2.18 -1.30 -6.36
C ILE A 88 2.01 0.02 -7.11
N GLN A 89 3.04 0.86 -7.14
CA GLN A 89 2.99 2.14 -7.83
C GLN A 89 2.70 1.98 -9.33
N THR A 90 3.33 1.00 -9.98
CA THR A 90 3.13 0.74 -11.41
C THR A 90 1.67 0.37 -11.71
N GLN A 91 1.07 -0.49 -10.87
CA GLN A 91 -0.33 -0.88 -11.04
C GLN A 91 -1.29 0.27 -10.72
N LEU A 92 -1.00 1.08 -9.70
CA LEU A 92 -1.79 2.25 -9.34
C LEU A 92 -1.73 3.35 -10.42
N ASP A 93 -0.56 3.60 -11.00
CA ASP A 93 -0.38 4.54 -12.12
C ASP A 93 -1.20 4.09 -13.35
N ALA A 94 -1.26 2.77 -13.58
CA ALA A 94 -2.07 2.15 -14.64
C ALA A 94 -3.56 2.01 -14.29
N LYS A 95 -3.99 2.44 -13.10
CA LYS A 95 -5.36 2.26 -12.55
C LYS A 95 -5.81 0.79 -12.52
N ASN A 96 -4.86 -0.14 -12.44
CA ASN A 96 -5.13 -1.55 -12.23
C ASN A 96 -5.27 -1.84 -10.73
N TRP A 97 -6.43 -1.46 -10.20
CA TRP A 97 -6.73 -1.53 -8.76
C TRP A 97 -6.65 -2.95 -8.20
N ALA A 98 -7.05 -3.96 -8.97
CA ALA A 98 -7.01 -5.36 -8.54
C ALA A 98 -5.58 -5.87 -8.35
N ALA A 99 -4.68 -5.57 -9.29
CA ALA A 99 -3.28 -5.96 -9.16
C ALA A 99 -2.56 -5.18 -8.04
N ALA A 100 -2.84 -3.88 -7.91
CA ALA A 100 -2.30 -3.07 -6.82
C ALA A 100 -2.76 -3.58 -5.44
N ASP A 101 -4.03 -3.96 -5.32
CA ASP A 101 -4.61 -4.56 -4.13
C ASP A 101 -3.91 -5.87 -3.75
N ARG A 102 -3.75 -6.77 -4.71
CA ARG A 102 -3.06 -8.06 -4.51
C ARG A 102 -1.61 -7.87 -4.04
N GLU A 103 -0.85 -6.98 -4.68
CA GLU A 103 0.52 -6.70 -4.24
C GLU A 103 0.58 -6.05 -2.85
N THR A 104 -0.40 -5.19 -2.53
CA THR A 104 -0.52 -4.61 -1.19
C THR A 104 -0.76 -5.69 -0.14
N ARG A 105 -1.73 -6.58 -0.37
CA ARG A 105 -2.00 -7.73 0.50
C ARG A 105 -0.78 -8.64 0.66
N ARG A 106 -0.06 -8.90 -0.44
CA ARG A 106 1.19 -9.69 -0.41
C ARG A 106 2.24 -9.09 0.52
N ILE A 107 2.32 -7.76 0.65
CA ILE A 107 3.25 -7.11 1.58
C ILE A 107 2.77 -7.22 3.03
N PHE A 108 1.48 -7.06 3.29
CA PHE A 108 0.94 -7.06 4.66
C PHE A 108 0.80 -8.46 5.26
N ASP A 109 0.43 -9.40 4.40
CA ASP A 109 0.05 -10.76 4.74
C ASP A 109 0.27 -11.66 3.50
N PRO A 110 1.50 -12.13 3.26
CA PRO A 110 1.82 -12.97 2.11
C PRO A 110 0.92 -14.21 1.99
N GLN A 111 0.53 -14.80 3.12
CA GLN A 111 -0.36 -15.96 3.18
C GLN A 111 -1.81 -15.65 2.80
N SER A 112 -2.21 -14.38 2.77
CA SER A 112 -3.50 -13.99 2.19
C SER A 112 -3.53 -14.13 0.66
N VAL A 113 -2.38 -14.22 0.00
CA VAL A 113 -2.25 -14.34 -1.46
C VAL A 113 -1.74 -15.72 -1.87
N ASP A 114 -0.79 -16.26 -1.14
CA ASP A 114 -0.20 -17.59 -1.38
C ASP A 114 0.02 -18.32 -0.05
N MET A 115 -0.78 -19.37 0.18
CA MET A 115 -0.74 -20.18 1.41
C MET A 115 0.60 -20.86 1.64
N ARG A 116 1.41 -21.07 0.59
CA ARG A 116 2.75 -21.69 0.69
C ARG A 116 3.83 -20.67 1.07
N SER A 117 3.52 -19.38 1.12
CA SER A 117 4.47 -18.35 1.48
C SER A 117 5.02 -18.56 2.89
N GLN A 118 6.35 -18.61 2.99
CA GLN A 118 7.10 -18.65 4.24
C GLN A 118 7.59 -17.26 4.67
N ASP A 119 7.36 -16.23 3.84
CA ASP A 119 7.68 -14.86 4.24
C ASP A 119 6.69 -14.41 5.32
N LEU A 120 7.19 -14.22 6.53
CA LEU A 120 6.45 -13.68 7.68
C LEU A 120 6.93 -12.26 8.03
N THR A 121 7.73 -11.66 7.15
CA THR A 121 8.31 -10.32 7.36
C THR A 121 7.20 -9.30 7.36
N ARG A 122 7.04 -8.60 8.48
CA ARG A 122 6.08 -7.51 8.60
C ARG A 122 6.62 -6.25 7.90
N PRO A 123 5.78 -5.49 7.19
CA PRO A 123 6.18 -4.19 6.64
C PRO A 123 6.59 -3.23 7.78
N THR A 124 7.63 -2.46 7.52
CA THR A 124 8.08 -1.40 8.43
C THR A 124 7.10 -0.23 8.45
N PRO A 125 7.10 0.63 9.47
CA PRO A 125 6.27 1.84 9.50
C PRO A 125 6.41 2.71 8.25
N GLU A 126 7.63 2.88 7.75
CA GLU A 126 7.93 3.65 6.54
C GLU A 126 7.29 3.03 5.29
N MET A 127 7.31 1.69 5.19
CA MET A 127 6.67 0.98 4.08
C MET A 127 5.14 1.15 4.14
N ILE A 128 4.55 1.06 5.33
CA ILE A 128 3.11 1.27 5.52
C ILE A 128 2.71 2.68 5.08
N ARG A 129 3.47 3.72 5.50
CA ARG A 129 3.25 5.11 5.08
C ARG A 129 3.39 5.27 3.56
N ALA A 130 4.39 4.65 2.95
CA ALA A 130 4.63 4.75 1.51
C ALA A 130 3.51 4.08 0.69
N ILE A 131 3.01 2.92 1.13
CA ILE A 131 1.87 2.24 0.51
C ILE A 131 0.60 3.09 0.63
N ASP A 132 0.29 3.56 1.85
CA ASP A 132 -0.90 4.39 2.09
C ASP A 132 -0.92 5.62 1.18
N GLN A 133 0.22 6.29 1.10
CA GLN A 133 0.37 7.46 0.27
C GLN A 133 0.16 7.19 -1.22
N ALA A 134 0.74 6.09 -1.73
CA ALA A 134 0.57 5.71 -3.13
C ALA A 134 -0.93 5.49 -3.45
N TRP A 135 -1.67 4.84 -2.55
CA TRP A 135 -3.12 4.66 -2.67
C TRP A 135 -3.88 5.98 -2.63
N LEU A 136 -3.56 6.88 -1.69
CA LEU A 136 -4.19 8.19 -1.56
C LEU A 136 -4.00 9.02 -2.84
N GLU A 137 -2.78 9.11 -3.36
CA GLU A 137 -2.47 9.88 -4.57
C GLU A 137 -3.19 9.32 -5.80
N ALA A 138 -3.13 8.00 -5.99
CA ALA A 138 -3.72 7.38 -7.16
C ALA A 138 -5.26 7.48 -7.16
N SER A 139 -5.88 7.55 -5.99
CA SER A 139 -7.34 7.51 -5.81
C SER A 139 -7.98 8.85 -5.44
N GLU A 140 -7.24 9.96 -5.50
CA GLU A 140 -7.72 11.29 -5.07
C GLU A 140 -8.23 11.27 -3.61
N GLY A 141 -7.53 10.52 -2.75
CA GLY A 141 -7.83 10.38 -1.33
C GLY A 141 -9.04 9.48 -1.00
N ARG A 142 -9.57 8.73 -1.98
CA ARG A 142 -10.73 7.85 -1.77
C ARG A 142 -10.36 6.50 -1.16
N PHE A 143 -9.18 5.99 -1.48
CA PHE A 143 -8.66 4.70 -1.04
C PHE A 143 -7.37 4.92 -0.23
N GLY A 144 -7.04 3.96 0.62
CA GLY A 144 -5.87 4.03 1.48
C GLY A 144 -6.13 3.54 2.91
N LEU A 145 -5.05 3.20 3.58
CA LEU A 145 -5.01 2.71 4.95
C LEU A 145 -5.44 3.79 5.95
N THR A 146 -5.05 5.05 5.73
CA THR A 146 -5.49 6.19 6.54
C THR A 146 -6.99 6.42 6.43
N VAL A 147 -7.56 6.24 5.22
CA VAL A 147 -9.00 6.37 4.98
C VAL A 147 -9.76 5.30 5.76
N GLN A 148 -9.31 4.05 5.66
CA GLN A 148 -9.89 2.93 6.39
C GLN A 148 -9.73 3.06 7.90
N LEU A 149 -8.56 3.50 8.39
CA LEU A 149 -8.32 3.71 9.82
C LEU A 149 -9.29 4.75 10.39
N ARG A 150 -9.63 5.80 9.63
CA ARG A 150 -10.64 6.77 10.05
C ARG A 150 -12.02 6.12 10.22
N VAL A 151 -12.42 5.29 9.27
CA VAL A 151 -13.68 4.53 9.35
C VAL A 151 -13.66 3.58 10.54
N TRP A 152 -12.56 2.85 10.74
CA TRP A 152 -12.37 1.92 11.85
C TRP A 152 -12.53 2.62 13.21
N LYS A 153 -11.90 3.79 13.41
CA LYS A 153 -12.04 4.57 14.64
C LYS A 153 -13.48 5.01 14.90
N ILE A 154 -14.19 5.43 13.86
CA ILE A 154 -15.62 5.78 13.97
C ILE A 154 -16.44 4.56 14.38
N ALA A 155 -16.17 3.39 13.78
CA ALA A 155 -16.85 2.15 14.11
C ALA A 155 -16.58 1.71 15.57
N GLN A 156 -15.33 1.79 16.04
CA GLN A 156 -14.99 1.50 17.44
C GLN A 156 -15.70 2.44 18.41
N ASN A 157 -15.76 3.74 18.10
CA ASN A 157 -16.46 4.71 18.95
C ASN A 157 -17.97 4.47 19.01
N ARG A 158 -18.57 3.92 17.95
CA ARG A 158 -19.99 3.53 17.95
C ARG A 158 -20.25 2.25 18.73
N HIS A 159 -19.26 1.36 18.79
CA HIS A 159 -19.37 0.04 19.42
C HIS A 159 -18.21 -0.20 20.41
N PRO A 160 -18.08 0.61 21.48
CA PRO A 160 -16.89 0.60 22.35
C PRO A 160 -16.71 -0.69 23.18
N LYS A 161 -17.76 -1.52 23.28
CA LYS A 161 -17.76 -2.78 24.04
C LYS A 161 -18.06 -4.00 23.16
N ASP A 162 -18.15 -3.81 21.84
CA ASP A 162 -18.63 -4.83 20.90
C ASP A 162 -17.78 -4.77 19.64
N GLN A 163 -16.66 -5.50 19.66
CA GLN A 163 -15.67 -5.47 18.59
C GLN A 163 -16.26 -6.03 17.28
N ASP A 164 -17.07 -7.07 17.35
CA ASP A 164 -17.66 -7.69 16.17
C ASP A 164 -18.61 -6.71 15.47
N LYS A 165 -19.43 -5.95 16.20
CA LYS A 165 -20.23 -4.86 15.61
C LYS A 165 -19.39 -3.72 15.04
N ALA A 166 -18.25 -3.41 15.65
CA ALA A 166 -17.32 -2.43 15.07
C ALA A 166 -16.77 -2.93 13.72
N ILE A 167 -16.44 -4.23 13.63
CA ILE A 167 -15.95 -4.87 12.41
C ILE A 167 -17.04 -4.89 11.33
N ASP A 168 -18.28 -5.24 11.70
CA ASP A 168 -19.43 -5.19 10.79
C ASP A 168 -19.70 -3.78 10.28
N THR A 169 -19.61 -2.77 11.15
CA THR A 169 -19.80 -1.37 10.76
C THR A 169 -18.73 -0.93 9.75
N LEU A 170 -17.46 -1.29 10.00
CA LEU A 170 -16.38 -1.03 9.05
C LEU A 170 -16.68 -1.71 7.71
N ARG A 171 -16.95 -3.02 7.72
CA ARG A 171 -17.26 -3.84 6.54
C ARG A 171 -18.35 -3.20 5.69
N ASP A 172 -19.44 -2.77 6.32
CA ASP A 172 -20.59 -2.21 5.63
C ASP A 172 -20.25 -0.85 5.01
N TRP A 173 -19.47 -0.02 5.72
CA TRP A 173 -19.10 1.32 5.26
C TRP A 173 -18.13 1.32 4.09
N VAL A 174 -17.13 0.44 4.13
CA VAL A 174 -16.17 0.31 3.04
C VAL A 174 -16.69 -0.59 1.92
N GLY A 175 -17.88 -1.16 2.06
CA GLY A 175 -18.55 -1.96 1.02
C GLY A 175 -17.98 -3.36 0.84
N TRP A 176 -17.45 -3.97 1.90
CA TRP A 176 -16.99 -5.36 1.89
C TRP A 176 -18.09 -6.38 2.16
N LYS A 177 -19.31 -5.93 2.49
CA LYS A 177 -20.48 -6.81 2.57
C LYS A 177 -21.08 -7.04 1.19
N LEU A 178 -21.58 -8.25 0.96
CA LEU A 178 -22.48 -8.51 -0.15
C LEU A 178 -23.79 -7.74 0.01
N THR A 179 -24.25 -7.15 -1.09
CA THR A 179 -25.55 -6.45 -1.13
C THR A 179 -26.72 -7.39 -1.38
N GLN A 180 -26.44 -8.56 -1.95
CA GLN A 180 -27.41 -9.62 -2.22
C GLN A 180 -26.75 -10.97 -1.93
N PRO A 181 -27.49 -11.97 -1.44
CA PRO A 181 -26.98 -13.33 -1.32
C PRO A 181 -26.48 -13.84 -2.68
N ARG A 182 -25.45 -14.69 -2.66
CA ARG A 182 -25.00 -15.41 -3.86
C ARG A 182 -26.13 -16.31 -4.36
N LYS A 183 -26.26 -16.44 -5.69
CA LYS A 183 -27.27 -17.31 -6.32
C LYS A 183 -27.06 -18.77 -5.95
N GLU A 184 -25.81 -19.19 -5.85
CA GLU A 184 -25.40 -20.50 -5.40
C GLU A 184 -24.62 -20.31 -4.09
N PRO A 185 -25.16 -20.75 -2.95
CA PRO A 185 -24.39 -20.75 -1.71
C PRO A 185 -23.32 -21.84 -1.82
N ASP A 186 -22.06 -21.44 -1.99
CA ASP A 186 -20.95 -22.34 -1.71
C ASP A 186 -20.79 -22.42 -0.19
N VAL A 187 -20.59 -23.63 0.32
CA VAL A 187 -20.41 -23.89 1.77
C VAL A 187 -19.26 -23.09 2.36
N ILE A 188 -18.32 -22.60 1.53
CA ILE A 188 -17.11 -21.87 1.92
C ILE A 188 -17.37 -20.38 2.15
N SER A 189 -18.43 -19.79 1.60
CA SER A 189 -18.57 -18.33 1.64
C SER A 189 -19.45 -17.79 2.77
N SER A 190 -19.15 -16.55 3.16
CA SER A 190 -19.88 -15.76 4.15
C SER A 190 -20.60 -14.58 3.48
N ASP A 191 -21.23 -13.69 4.25
CA ASP A 191 -21.79 -12.43 3.73
C ASP A 191 -20.73 -11.36 3.39
N TRP A 192 -19.45 -11.69 3.56
CA TRP A 192 -18.31 -10.91 3.11
C TRP A 192 -18.06 -11.15 1.62
N ARG A 193 -17.65 -10.10 0.91
CA ARG A 193 -17.21 -10.19 -0.49
C ARG A 193 -15.90 -10.95 -0.58
N ASN A 194 -15.84 -11.85 -1.56
CA ASN A 194 -14.62 -12.52 -2.00
C ASN A 194 -13.79 -11.60 -2.90
N GLU A 195 -12.55 -11.98 -3.21
CA GLU A 195 -11.63 -11.18 -4.04
C GLU A 195 -12.27 -10.83 -5.40
N SER A 196 -12.85 -11.83 -6.06
CA SER A 196 -13.57 -11.68 -7.35
C SER A 196 -14.84 -10.84 -7.27
N GLU A 197 -15.35 -10.56 -6.08
CA GLU A 197 -16.60 -9.81 -5.86
C GLU A 197 -16.36 -8.34 -5.48
N LEU A 198 -15.10 -7.92 -5.34
CA LEU A 198 -14.75 -6.54 -5.03
C LEU A 198 -14.97 -5.60 -6.21
N ASN A 199 -15.24 -4.33 -5.90
CA ASN A 199 -15.41 -3.28 -6.90
C ASN A 199 -14.09 -2.54 -7.13
N TYR A 200 -13.32 -2.99 -8.13
CA TYR A 200 -12.04 -2.40 -8.53
C TYR A 200 -12.20 -1.17 -9.43
N ALA A 201 -13.05 -0.23 -9.02
CA ALA A 201 -13.26 1.03 -9.71
C ALA A 201 -13.27 2.20 -8.72
N LEU A 202 -12.88 3.40 -9.18
CA LEU A 202 -12.83 4.60 -8.34
C LEU A 202 -14.19 4.99 -7.73
N ARG A 203 -15.29 4.54 -8.35
CA ARG A 203 -16.66 4.69 -7.86
C ARG A 203 -17.02 3.79 -6.68
N ALA A 204 -16.14 2.89 -6.25
CA ALA A 204 -16.36 2.09 -5.06
C ALA A 204 -16.49 2.98 -3.81
N PRO A 205 -17.07 2.45 -2.72
CA PRO A 205 -17.17 3.18 -1.46
C PRO A 205 -15.81 3.71 -0.98
N VAL A 206 -15.84 4.80 -0.21
CA VAL A 206 -14.62 5.37 0.36
C VAL A 206 -13.98 4.36 1.32
N GLY A 207 -12.68 4.13 1.18
CA GLY A 207 -11.95 3.12 1.95
C GLY A 207 -12.13 1.68 1.45
N HIS A 208 -12.77 1.45 0.29
CA HIS A 208 -12.97 0.09 -0.23
C HIS A 208 -11.65 -0.68 -0.47
N LEU A 209 -10.58 0.02 -0.86
CA LEU A 209 -9.26 -0.55 -1.13
C LEU A 209 -8.17 0.15 -0.29
N PRO A 210 -7.06 -0.53 0.02
CA PRO A 210 -6.81 -1.96 -0.23
C PRO A 210 -7.63 -2.89 0.68
N TRP A 211 -8.02 -4.06 0.18
CA TRP A 211 -8.78 -5.08 0.91
C TRP A 211 -7.87 -5.90 1.84
N VAL A 212 -8.44 -6.44 2.92
CA VAL A 212 -7.70 -7.19 3.97
C VAL A 212 -8.09 -8.67 4.04
N GLY A 213 -8.78 -9.18 3.03
CA GLY A 213 -9.19 -10.57 2.94
C GLY A 213 -8.17 -11.48 2.27
N VAL A 214 -8.60 -12.70 1.98
CA VAL A 214 -7.80 -13.76 1.36
C VAL A 214 -8.18 -13.92 -0.10
N SER A 215 -7.18 -14.12 -0.96
CA SER A 215 -7.40 -14.36 -2.39
C SER A 215 -8.24 -15.62 -2.62
N ASP A 216 -9.00 -15.62 -3.71
CA ASP A 216 -9.83 -16.78 -4.06
C ASP A 216 -8.96 -18.02 -4.35
N ALA A 217 -7.76 -17.82 -4.90
CA ALA A 217 -6.78 -18.87 -5.11
C ALA A 217 -6.28 -19.49 -3.79
N ALA A 218 -5.92 -18.66 -2.79
CA ALA A 218 -5.47 -19.17 -1.50
C ALA A 218 -6.58 -19.95 -0.76
N VAL A 219 -7.84 -19.54 -0.92
CA VAL A 219 -8.98 -20.30 -0.37
C VAL A 219 -9.15 -21.63 -1.11
N GLN A 220 -9.00 -21.61 -2.44
CA GLN A 220 -9.09 -22.81 -3.26
C GLN A 220 -7.99 -23.83 -2.91
N ASP A 221 -6.75 -23.38 -2.69
CA ASP A 221 -5.63 -24.20 -2.28
C ASP A 221 -5.87 -24.91 -0.94
N VAL A 222 -6.64 -24.30 -0.03
CA VAL A 222 -7.06 -24.94 1.23
C VAL A 222 -8.23 -25.88 1.03
N ALA A 223 -9.20 -25.51 0.18
CA ALA A 223 -10.39 -26.30 -0.06
C ALA A 223 -10.10 -27.60 -0.83
N ILE A 224 -9.16 -27.55 -1.78
CA ILE A 224 -8.75 -28.68 -2.63
C ILE A 224 -7.21 -28.72 -2.66
N PRO A 225 -6.58 -29.50 -1.76
CA PRO A 225 -5.13 -29.69 -1.76
C PRO A 225 -4.62 -30.38 -3.04
N ASP A 226 -3.33 -30.22 -3.33
CA ASP A 226 -2.68 -30.70 -4.56
C ASP A 226 -2.75 -32.22 -4.78
N ASP A 227 -3.06 -33.01 -3.75
CA ASP A 227 -3.25 -34.47 -3.86
C ASP A 227 -4.64 -34.85 -4.45
N GLY A 228 -5.48 -33.85 -4.74
CA GLY A 228 -6.84 -34.04 -5.26
C GLY A 228 -7.77 -34.72 -4.25
N GLN A 229 -7.34 -34.94 -3.01
CA GLN A 229 -8.14 -35.54 -1.97
C GLN A 229 -8.89 -34.43 -1.23
N SER A 230 -10.22 -34.51 -1.25
CA SER A 230 -11.05 -33.75 -0.32
C SER A 230 -10.69 -34.19 1.10
N CYS A 231 -9.91 -33.39 1.82
CA CYS A 231 -9.65 -33.69 3.23
C CYS A 231 -10.89 -33.37 4.06
N GLY A 232 -11.20 -34.22 5.05
CA GLY A 232 -12.46 -34.13 5.81
C GLY A 232 -12.69 -32.76 6.50
N SER A 233 -11.63 -31.98 6.76
CA SER A 233 -11.71 -30.64 7.34
C SER A 233 -11.47 -29.50 6.33
N CYS A 234 -10.98 -29.77 5.11
CA CYS A 234 -10.48 -28.74 4.18
C CYS A 234 -11.54 -27.68 3.84
N THR A 235 -12.78 -28.10 3.67
CA THR A 235 -13.90 -27.17 3.46
C THR A 235 -14.17 -26.29 4.68
N ILE A 236 -14.09 -26.86 5.89
CA ILE A 236 -14.24 -26.12 7.16
C ILE A 236 -13.07 -25.16 7.38
N ASP A 237 -11.86 -25.58 7.03
CA ASP A 237 -10.66 -24.75 7.11
C ASP A 237 -10.73 -23.59 6.12
N ALA A 238 -11.21 -23.84 4.90
CA ALA A 238 -11.48 -22.80 3.90
C ALA A 238 -12.59 -21.82 4.36
N MET A 239 -13.65 -22.32 5.00
CA MET A 239 -14.68 -21.48 5.62
C MET A 239 -14.10 -20.59 6.72
N ALA A 240 -13.29 -21.17 7.62
CA ALA A 240 -12.66 -20.42 8.71
C ALA A 240 -11.68 -19.36 8.16
N LEU A 241 -10.96 -19.70 7.09
CA LEU A 241 -10.04 -18.80 6.40
C LEU A 241 -10.75 -17.58 5.80
N ARG A 242 -11.96 -17.74 5.23
CA ARG A 242 -12.75 -16.63 4.70
C ARG A 242 -13.53 -15.86 5.76
N SER A 243 -14.20 -16.57 6.67
CA SER A 243 -15.17 -15.97 7.60
C SER A 243 -14.51 -15.46 8.88
N SER A 244 -13.84 -16.34 9.61
CA SER A 244 -13.28 -16.02 10.94
C SER A 244 -12.05 -15.13 10.87
N ARG A 245 -11.33 -15.16 9.74
CA ARG A 245 -10.12 -14.35 9.57
C ARG A 245 -10.38 -12.85 9.71
N PHE A 246 -11.50 -12.32 9.20
CA PHE A 246 -11.76 -10.87 9.29
C PHE A 246 -11.89 -10.41 10.74
N TYR A 247 -12.65 -11.16 11.56
CA TYR A 247 -12.87 -10.83 12.96
C TYR A 247 -11.59 -10.93 13.81
N LEU A 248 -10.65 -11.81 13.43
CA LEU A 248 -9.36 -11.97 14.10
C LEU A 248 -8.28 -11.00 13.57
N HIS A 249 -8.29 -10.65 12.29
CA HIS A 249 -7.20 -9.92 11.63
C HIS A 249 -7.39 -8.40 11.65
N ILE A 250 -8.62 -7.91 11.44
CA ILE A 250 -8.91 -6.46 11.31
C ILE A 250 -8.40 -5.63 12.50
N PRO A 251 -8.66 -6.01 13.77
CA PRO A 251 -8.20 -5.20 14.91
C PRO A 251 -6.67 -5.06 14.95
N GLY A 252 -5.95 -6.17 14.77
CA GLY A 252 -4.49 -6.18 14.76
C GLY A 252 -3.90 -5.43 13.56
N HIS A 253 -4.54 -5.54 12.40
CA HIS A 253 -4.17 -4.80 11.19
C HIS A 253 -4.23 -3.28 11.41
N PHE A 254 -5.36 -2.77 11.92
CA PHE A 254 -5.51 -1.33 12.15
C PHE A 254 -4.69 -0.80 13.33
N ALA A 255 -4.46 -1.61 14.37
CA ALA A 255 -3.54 -1.23 15.46
C ALA A 255 -2.11 -0.98 14.92
N ARG A 256 -1.66 -1.83 13.98
CA ARG A 256 -0.35 -1.67 13.33
C ARG A 256 -0.30 -0.45 12.42
N ILE A 257 -1.34 -0.23 11.61
CA ILE A 257 -1.42 0.97 10.77
C ILE A 257 -1.39 2.22 11.63
N GLU A 258 -2.19 2.26 12.70
CA GLU A 258 -2.22 3.40 13.60
C GLU A 258 -0.84 3.69 14.23
N ALA A 259 -0.13 2.66 14.68
CA ALA A 259 1.22 2.81 15.19
C ALA A 259 2.18 3.35 14.12
N ALA A 260 2.10 2.85 12.89
CA ALA A 260 2.95 3.27 11.78
C ALA A 260 2.71 4.73 11.35
N LEU A 261 1.45 5.17 11.36
CA LEU A 261 1.05 6.54 11.00
C LEU A 261 1.34 7.58 12.10
N LYS A 262 1.45 7.14 13.37
CA LYS A 262 1.86 8.00 14.49
C LYS A 262 3.38 8.13 14.64
N SER A 263 4.14 7.20 14.05
CA SER A 263 5.59 7.21 14.12
C SER A 263 6.16 8.25 13.14
N PRO A 264 7.09 9.13 13.58
CA PRO A 264 7.68 10.16 12.74
C PRO A 264 8.48 9.60 11.55
#